data_AF-A0A7S1BU33-F1
#
_entry.id   AF-A0A7S1BU33-F1
#
_cell.length_a   1.000
_cell.length_b   1.000
_cell.length_c   1.000
_cell.angle_alpha   90.00
_cell.angle_beta   90.00
_cell.angle_gamma   90.00
#
_symmetry.space_group_name_H-M   'P 1'
#
loop_
_entity.id
_entity.type
_entity.pdbx_description
1 polymer ?
#
loop_
_entity_poly.entity_id
_entity_poly.type
_entity_poly.pdbx_seq_one_letter_code
_entity_poly.pdbx_strand_id
1 'polypeptide(L)'
;MKAWTAAGAAACNLALYQAGTSSHARRVAGMAERGHLPEIFAERGRHGAPTYALAISASISLGVGFFPFMEILEMMNLMACVVILVEYAAFVRLRVSRPDLHRPYRIPIGTLGCAAMLLPAAFFVLLLMALATWQSYAAFGVTVAVGGLLNHLQSAGGRRGWWRIRGDDLAYAGVPEPPPESPRE
;
A
#
# COMPACT_ATOMS: atom_id res chain seq x y z
N MET A 1 -4.70 -32.71 23.13
CA MET A 1 -5.33 -31.39 22.85
C MET A 1 -4.40 -30.38 22.20
N LYS A 2 -3.10 -30.32 22.54
CA LYS A 2 -2.15 -29.30 22.02
C LYS A 2 -1.82 -29.39 20.50
N ALA A 3 -1.92 -30.58 19.88
CA ALA A 3 -1.57 -30.75 18.47
C ALA A 3 -2.55 -30.09 17.50
N TRP A 4 -3.86 -30.18 17.76
CA TRP A 4 -4.90 -29.56 16.94
C TRP A 4 -4.83 -28.03 17.00
N THR A 5 -4.54 -27.46 18.17
CA THR A 5 -4.37 -26.01 18.32
C THR A 5 -3.10 -25.51 17.64
N ALA A 6 -2.00 -26.28 17.71
CA ALA A 6 -0.76 -25.94 17.00
C ALA A 6 -0.93 -26.03 15.47
N ALA A 7 -1.60 -27.08 14.98
CA ALA A 7 -1.93 -27.23 13.56
C ALA A 7 -2.84 -26.09 13.07
N GLY A 8 -3.85 -25.72 13.86
CA GLY A 8 -4.71 -24.57 13.57
C GLY A 8 -3.93 -23.26 13.49
N ALA A 9 -3.04 -22.98 14.45
CA ALA A 9 -2.21 -21.78 14.44
C ALA A 9 -1.27 -21.74 13.21
N ALA A 10 -0.65 -22.86 12.86
CA ALA A 10 0.22 -22.97 11.67
C ALA A 10 -0.57 -22.70 10.38
N ALA A 11 -1.76 -23.29 10.24
CA ALA A 11 -2.63 -23.07 9.09
C ALA A 11 -3.06 -21.59 8.96
N CYS A 12 -3.44 -20.95 10.07
CA CYS A 12 -3.82 -19.53 10.08
C CYS A 12 -2.64 -18.62 9.69
N ASN A 13 -1.44 -18.86 10.21
CA ASN A 13 -0.27 -18.06 9.87
C ASN A 13 0.12 -18.19 8.40
N LEU A 14 0.02 -19.41 7.85
CA LEU A 14 0.24 -19.65 6.42
C LEU A 14 -0.78 -18.90 5.55
N ALA A 15 -2.06 -18.95 5.94
CA ALA A 15 -3.12 -18.23 5.23
C ALA A 15 -2.91 -16.71 5.27
N LEU A 16 -2.57 -16.16 6.44
CA LEU A 16 -2.31 -14.73 6.60
C LEU A 16 -1.10 -14.28 5.76
N TYR A 17 -0.03 -15.07 5.74
CA TYR A 17 1.14 -14.80 4.93
C TYR A 17 0.79 -14.78 3.42
N GLN A 18 0.06 -15.79 2.94
CA GLN A 18 -0.37 -15.84 1.54
C GLN A 18 -1.24 -14.64 1.15
N ALA A 19 -2.24 -14.31 1.98
CA ALA A 19 -3.15 -13.20 1.74
C ALA A 19 -2.41 -11.85 1.75
N GLY A 20 -1.54 -11.64 2.72
CA GLY A 20 -0.72 -10.43 2.84
C GLY A 20 0.21 -10.24 1.65
N THR A 21 0.98 -11.28 1.31
CA THR A 21 1.94 -11.25 0.19
C THR A 21 1.24 -10.96 -1.14
N SER A 22 0.06 -11.54 -1.37
CA SER A 22 -0.76 -11.28 -2.56
C SER A 22 -1.29 -9.84 -2.63
N SER A 23 -1.60 -9.23 -1.49
CA SER A 23 -1.98 -7.82 -1.41
C SER A 23 -0.81 -6.90 -1.72
N HIS A 24 0.36 -7.16 -1.13
CA HIS A 24 1.58 -6.39 -1.39
C HIS A 24 2.00 -6.44 -2.86
N ALA A 25 2.00 -7.63 -3.47
CA ALA A 25 2.33 -7.81 -4.87
C ALA A 25 1.40 -7.00 -5.81
N ARG A 26 0.08 -7.01 -5.54
CA ARG A 26 -0.88 -6.22 -6.32
C ARG A 26 -0.72 -4.72 -6.12
N ARG A 27 -0.35 -4.27 -4.91
CA ARG A 27 -0.04 -2.85 -4.65
C ARG A 27 1.19 -2.40 -5.43
N VAL A 28 2.24 -3.22 -5.46
CA VAL A 28 3.47 -2.98 -6.24
C VAL A 28 3.17 -2.93 -7.74
N ALA A 29 2.42 -3.91 -8.25
CA ALA A 29 2.02 -3.93 -9.66
C ALA A 29 1.16 -2.71 -10.04
N GLY A 30 0.20 -2.32 -9.20
CA GLY A 30 -0.61 -1.12 -9.43
C GLY A 30 0.19 0.19 -9.37
N MET A 31 1.27 0.24 -8.58
CA MET A 31 2.22 1.36 -8.63
C MET A 31 3.01 1.38 -9.94
N ALA A 32 3.43 0.22 -10.45
CA ALA A 32 4.14 0.09 -11.72
C ALA A 32 3.26 0.46 -12.92
N GLU A 33 1.98 0.05 -12.94
CA GLU A 33 1.00 0.42 -13.98
C GLU A 33 0.80 1.93 -14.09
N ARG A 34 0.91 2.65 -12.97
CA ARG A 34 0.83 4.11 -12.89
C ARG A 34 2.16 4.82 -13.16
N GLY A 35 3.21 4.09 -13.52
CA GLY A 35 4.54 4.64 -13.80
C GLY A 35 5.34 5.06 -12.57
N HIS A 36 4.97 4.60 -11.36
CA HIS A 36 5.75 4.85 -10.12
C HIS A 36 6.81 3.79 -9.84
N LEU A 37 6.87 2.72 -10.62
CA LEU A 37 7.85 1.64 -10.50
C LEU A 37 8.19 1.09 -11.91
N PRO A 38 9.33 0.40 -12.10
CA PRO A 38 9.69 -0.17 -13.39
C PRO A 38 8.58 -1.07 -13.98
N GLU A 39 8.38 -1.01 -15.30
CA GLU A 39 7.31 -1.73 -16.02
C GLU A 39 7.34 -3.25 -15.80
N ILE A 40 8.50 -3.83 -15.48
CA ILE A 40 8.69 -5.26 -15.17
C ILE A 40 7.75 -5.72 -14.04
N PHE A 41 7.42 -4.84 -13.09
CA PHE A 41 6.52 -5.18 -11.98
C PHE A 41 5.03 -5.13 -12.36
N ALA A 42 4.69 -4.50 -13.48
CA ALA A 42 3.34 -4.48 -14.04
C ALA A 42 3.04 -5.73 -14.90
N GLU A 43 4.05 -6.53 -15.23
CA GLU A 43 3.88 -7.73 -16.04
C GLU A 43 3.10 -8.80 -15.27
N ARG A 44 2.01 -9.28 -15.89
CA ARG A 44 1.11 -10.29 -15.34
C ARG A 44 1.32 -11.61 -16.07
N GLY A 45 1.44 -12.70 -15.31
CA GLY A 45 1.54 -14.05 -15.86
C GLY A 45 0.20 -14.57 -16.40
N ARG A 46 0.19 -15.84 -16.85
CA ARG A 46 -0.97 -16.50 -17.49
C ARG A 46 -2.29 -16.43 -16.70
N HIS A 47 -2.21 -16.36 -15.37
CA HIS A 47 -3.38 -16.32 -14.48
C HIS A 47 -3.69 -14.89 -13.97
N GLY A 48 -3.13 -13.85 -14.61
CA GLY A 48 -3.32 -12.45 -14.21
C GLY A 48 -2.56 -12.02 -12.95
N ALA A 49 -1.79 -12.92 -12.33
CA ALA A 49 -0.98 -12.62 -11.15
C ALA A 49 0.34 -11.92 -11.54
N PRO A 50 0.75 -10.86 -10.83
CA PRO A 50 2.02 -10.17 -11.10
C PRO A 50 3.21 -10.97 -10.55
N THR A 51 3.77 -11.86 -11.36
CA THR A 51 4.76 -12.86 -10.93
C THR A 51 6.04 -12.22 -10.37
N TYR A 52 6.56 -11.18 -11.01
CA TYR A 52 7.76 -10.48 -10.54
C TYR A 52 7.51 -9.71 -9.23
N ALA A 53 6.36 -9.05 -9.10
CA ALA A 53 5.97 -8.36 -7.88
C ALA A 53 5.74 -9.34 -6.71
N LEU A 54 5.25 -10.54 -7.00
CA LEU A 54 5.10 -11.61 -6.02
C LEU A 54 6.46 -12.15 -5.56
N ALA A 55 7.35 -12.45 -6.51
CA ALA A 55 8.69 -12.94 -6.22
C ALA A 55 9.47 -11.96 -5.33
N ILE A 56 9.49 -10.66 -5.68
CA ILE A 56 10.20 -9.66 -4.88
C ILE A 56 9.60 -9.48 -3.49
N SER A 57 8.26 -9.49 -3.36
CA SER A 57 7.60 -9.39 -2.05
C SER A 57 7.96 -10.59 -1.16
N ALA A 58 7.96 -11.80 -1.73
CA ALA A 58 8.35 -13.02 -1.02
C ALA A 58 9.83 -12.99 -0.63
N SER A 59 10.73 -12.55 -1.52
CA SER A 59 12.16 -12.41 -1.23
C SER A 59 12.43 -11.42 -0.09
N ILE A 60 11.72 -10.29 -0.06
CA ILE A 60 11.83 -9.32 1.04
C ILE A 60 11.38 -9.95 2.36
N SER A 61 10.24 -10.66 2.37
CA SER A 61 9.78 -11.36 3.58
C SER A 61 10.77 -12.40 4.08
N LEU A 62 11.41 -13.16 3.17
CA LEU A 62 12.46 -14.11 3.53
C LEU A 62 13.69 -13.40 4.12
N GLY A 63 14.11 -12.28 3.54
CA GLY A 63 15.22 -11.46 4.05
C GLY A 63 14.97 -10.93 5.46
N VAL A 64 13.74 -10.45 5.73
CA VAL A 64 13.34 -9.98 7.07
C VAL A 64 13.29 -11.15 8.07
N GLY A 65 12.97 -12.37 7.62
CA GLY A 65 12.92 -13.56 8.48
C GLY A 65 14.25 -13.96 9.13
N PHE A 66 15.38 -13.40 8.72
CA PHE A 66 16.69 -13.63 9.35
C PHE A 66 16.90 -12.80 10.63
N PHE A 67 16.07 -11.80 10.90
CA PHE A 67 16.15 -10.97 12.11
C PHE A 67 15.43 -11.63 13.31
N PRO A 68 15.81 -11.29 14.55
CA PRO A 68 15.10 -11.78 15.74
C PRO A 68 13.67 -11.25 15.78
N PHE A 69 12.74 -12.09 16.25
CA PHE A 69 11.30 -11.83 16.21
C PHE A 69 10.88 -10.50 16.87
N MET A 70 11.46 -10.17 18.03
CA MET A 70 11.12 -8.92 18.72
C MET A 70 11.50 -7.68 17.92
N GLU A 71 12.65 -7.71 17.25
CA GLU A 71 13.14 -6.59 16.43
C GLU A 71 12.28 -6.43 15.16
N ILE A 72 11.86 -7.53 14.55
CA ILE A 72 10.89 -7.52 13.44
C ILE A 72 9.57 -6.89 13.87
N LEU A 73 9.04 -7.30 15.03
CA LEU A 73 7.77 -6.77 15.54
C LEU A 73 7.85 -5.25 15.78
N GLU A 74 8.92 -4.78 16.41
CA GLU A 74 9.11 -3.35 16.66
C GLU A 74 9.22 -2.55 15.36
N MET A 75 9.98 -3.07 14.38
CA MET A 75 10.12 -2.44 13.06
C MET A 75 8.77 -2.37 12.34
N MET A 76 8.02 -3.48 12.29
CA MET A 76 6.72 -3.53 11.62
C MET A 76 5.70 -2.61 12.31
N ASN A 77 5.70 -2.57 13.64
CA ASN A 77 4.82 -1.71 14.41
C ASN A 77 5.11 -0.23 14.12
N LEU A 78 6.39 0.17 14.11
CA LEU A 78 6.80 1.53 13.76
C LEU A 78 6.36 1.92 12.34
N MET A 79 6.61 1.04 11.36
CA MET A 79 6.21 1.29 9.96
C MET A 79 4.69 1.42 9.82
N ALA A 80 3.93 0.54 10.47
CA ALA A 80 2.47 0.59 10.46
C ALA A 80 1.94 1.88 11.08
N CYS A 81 2.52 2.31 12.20
CA CYS A 81 2.23 3.58 12.86
C CYS A 81 2.39 4.77 11.92
N VAL A 82 3.53 4.86 11.23
CA VAL A 82 3.79 5.94 10.26
C VAL A 82 2.81 5.90 9.09
N VAL A 83 2.55 4.72 8.53
CA VAL A 83 1.62 4.57 7.39
C VAL A 83 0.22 5.08 7.77
N ILE A 84 -0.27 4.72 8.94
CA ILE A 84 -1.58 5.16 9.43
C ILE A 84 -1.61 6.68 9.65
N LEU A 85 -0.56 7.28 10.21
CA LEU A 85 -0.48 8.75 10.36
C LEU A 85 -0.53 9.46 9.01
N VAL A 86 0.23 8.96 8.03
CA VAL A 86 0.23 9.53 6.67
C VAL A 86 -1.13 9.35 6.01
N GLU A 87 -1.78 8.21 6.20
CA GLU A 87 -3.13 7.95 5.69
C GLU A 87 -4.17 8.91 6.30
N TYR A 88 -4.09 9.16 7.61
CA TYR A 88 -4.92 10.16 8.27
C TYR A 88 -4.64 11.58 7.78
N ALA A 89 -3.38 11.96 7.64
CA ALA A 89 -3.01 13.27 7.09
C ALA A 89 -3.52 13.43 5.65
N ALA A 90 -3.38 12.39 4.82
CA ALA A 90 -3.89 12.37 3.44
C ALA A 90 -5.41 12.46 3.39
N PHE A 91 -6.12 11.75 4.27
CA PHE A 91 -7.56 11.79 4.39
C PHE A 91 -8.07 13.20 4.75
N VAL A 92 -7.47 13.82 5.78
CA VAL A 92 -7.81 15.19 6.20
C VAL A 92 -7.51 16.18 5.08
N ARG A 93 -6.32 16.09 4.45
CA ARG A 93 -5.94 16.95 3.32
C ARG A 93 -6.90 16.80 2.15
N LEU A 94 -7.26 15.59 1.76
CA LEU A 94 -8.19 15.36 0.65
C LEU A 94 -9.59 15.89 0.95
N ARG A 95 -10.02 15.88 2.21
CA ARG A 95 -11.31 16.45 2.63
C ARG A 95 -11.35 17.98 2.57
N VAL A 96 -10.24 18.65 2.86
CA VAL A 96 -10.15 20.11 2.81
C VAL A 96 -9.86 20.60 1.38
N SER A 97 -8.92 19.97 0.67
CA SER A 97 -8.45 20.46 -0.63
C SER A 97 -9.38 20.13 -1.80
N ARG A 98 -10.16 19.04 -1.73
CA ARG A 98 -11.06 18.61 -2.82
C ARG A 98 -12.42 18.14 -2.26
N PRO A 99 -13.25 19.08 -1.79
CA PRO A 99 -14.58 18.75 -1.26
C PRO A 99 -15.55 18.24 -2.35
N ASP A 100 -15.36 18.65 -3.61
CA ASP A 100 -16.29 18.39 -4.73
C ASP A 100 -16.12 17.02 -5.42
N LEU A 101 -15.18 16.19 -4.96
CA LEU A 101 -15.04 14.83 -5.48
C LEU A 101 -16.30 14.01 -5.17
N HIS A 102 -16.82 13.30 -6.17
CA HIS A 102 -17.94 12.38 -5.99
C HIS A 102 -17.53 11.25 -5.02
N ARG A 103 -18.05 11.28 -3.78
CA ARG A 103 -17.78 10.29 -2.74
C ARG A 103 -19.01 9.38 -2.60
N PRO A 104 -18.95 8.12 -3.07
CA PRO A 104 -20.06 7.16 -2.95
C PRO A 104 -20.44 6.88 -1.49
N TYR A 105 -19.48 7.01 -0.57
CA TYR A 105 -19.71 6.90 0.87
C TYR A 105 -19.35 8.22 1.57
N ARG A 106 -20.35 8.90 2.13
CA ARG A 106 -20.19 10.16 2.87
C ARG A 106 -20.34 9.90 4.37
N ILE A 107 -19.31 10.25 5.13
CA ILE A 107 -19.34 10.14 6.59
C ILE A 107 -20.22 11.31 7.11
N PRO A 108 -21.31 11.04 7.84
CA PRO A 108 -22.29 12.05 8.26
C PRO A 108 -21.76 13.04 9.32
N ILE A 109 -20.53 12.82 9.79
CA ILE A 109 -19.89 13.59 10.84
C ILE A 109 -19.06 14.72 10.19
N GLY A 110 -19.22 15.97 10.65
CA GLY A 110 -18.48 17.13 10.14
C GLY A 110 -16.95 16.97 10.21
N THR A 111 -16.20 17.89 9.59
CA THR A 111 -14.72 17.86 9.59
C THR A 111 -14.12 17.80 11.00
N LEU A 112 -14.69 18.56 11.93
CA LEU A 112 -14.32 18.55 13.35
C LEU A 112 -14.57 17.20 14.04
N GLY A 113 -15.71 16.56 13.78
CA GLY A 113 -16.02 15.27 14.40
C GLY A 113 -15.14 14.13 13.86
N CYS A 114 -14.74 14.18 12.59
CA CYS A 114 -13.74 13.25 12.08
C CYS A 114 -12.34 13.52 12.64
N ALA A 115 -11.94 14.78 12.83
CA ALA A 115 -10.68 15.08 13.50
C ALA A 115 -10.69 14.55 14.95
N ALA A 116 -11.77 14.78 15.70
CA ALA A 116 -11.94 14.28 17.06
C ALA A 116 -11.90 12.75 17.15
N MET A 117 -12.50 12.04 16.18
CA MET A 117 -12.46 10.58 16.12
C MET A 117 -11.05 10.03 15.79
N LEU A 118 -10.23 10.82 15.09
CA LEU A 118 -8.86 10.48 14.75
C LEU A 118 -7.86 10.80 15.88
N LEU A 119 -8.20 11.69 16.82
CA LEU A 119 -7.31 12.07 17.93
C LEU A 119 -6.87 10.88 18.81
N PRO A 120 -7.76 9.97 19.26
CA PRO A 120 -7.35 8.82 20.07
C PRO A 120 -6.42 7.88 19.31
N ALA A 121 -6.70 7.64 18.02
CA ALA A 121 -5.86 6.81 17.17
C ALA A 121 -4.49 7.46 16.95
N ALA A 122 -4.44 8.77 16.66
CA ALA A 122 -3.20 9.51 16.51
C ALA A 122 -2.37 9.52 17.81
N PHE A 123 -3.01 9.73 18.97
CA PHE A 123 -2.34 9.70 20.27
C PHE A 123 -1.73 8.32 20.55
N PHE A 124 -2.49 7.24 20.34
CA PHE A 124 -2.00 5.88 20.53
C PHE A 124 -0.81 5.56 19.61
N VAL A 125 -0.88 5.99 18.34
CA VAL A 125 0.20 5.81 17.38
C VAL A 125 1.46 6.58 17.77
N LEU A 126 1.33 7.83 18.25
CA LEU A 126 2.46 8.62 18.74
C LEU A 126 3.09 8.01 20.00
N LEU A 127 2.27 7.46 20.91
CA LEU A 127 2.75 6.74 22.09
C LEU A 127 3.57 5.51 21.71
N LEU A 128 3.07 4.69 20.78
CA LEU A 128 3.78 3.51 20.28
C LEU A 128 5.09 3.90 19.58
N MET A 129 5.13 5.01 18.85
CA MET A 129 6.35 5.53 18.24
C MET A 129 7.38 5.94 19.30
N ALA A 130 6.94 6.59 20.39
CA ALA A 130 7.83 7.00 21.48
C ALA A 130 8.49 5.82 22.21
N LEU A 131 7.86 4.64 22.19
CA LEU A 131 8.38 3.40 22.79
C LEU A 131 9.30 2.61 21.84
N ALA A 132 9.46 3.03 20.59
CA ALA A 132 10.21 2.28 19.60
C ALA A 132 11.74 2.41 19.75
N THR A 133 12.45 1.31 19.47
CA THR A 133 13.91 1.23 19.53
C THR A 133 14.60 1.94 18.37
N TRP A 134 15.84 2.39 18.58
CA TRP A 134 16.70 3.03 17.58
C TRP A 134 16.85 2.22 16.28
N GLN A 135 16.90 0.88 16.38
CA GLN A 135 17.03 -0.02 15.23
C GLN A 135 15.84 0.09 14.26
N SER A 136 14.62 0.22 14.80
CA SER A 136 13.40 0.42 14.03
C SER A 136 13.42 1.76 13.28
N TYR A 137 13.92 2.82 13.93
CA TYR A 137 14.10 4.13 13.29
C TYR A 137 15.12 4.07 12.15
N ALA A 138 16.22 3.33 12.31
CA ALA A 138 17.19 3.14 11.25
C ALA A 138 16.59 2.38 10.05
N ALA A 139 15.85 1.30 10.29
CA ALA A 139 15.18 0.55 9.23
C ALA A 139 14.11 1.38 8.50
N PHE A 140 13.37 2.20 9.24
CA PHE A 140 12.44 3.18 8.66
C PHE A 140 13.19 4.20 7.80
N GLY A 141 14.29 4.75 8.30
CA GLY A 141 15.15 5.68 7.57
C GLY A 141 15.66 5.09 6.25
N VAL A 142 16.11 3.83 6.25
CA VAL A 142 16.52 3.10 5.03
C VAL A 142 15.35 2.99 4.04
N THR A 143 14.16 2.62 4.52
CA THR A 143 12.97 2.49 3.66
C THR A 143 12.61 3.83 3.00
N VAL A 144 12.63 4.92 3.78
CA VAL A 144 12.39 6.27 3.27
C VAL A 144 13.47 6.70 2.28
N ALA A 145 14.74 6.39 2.56
CA ALA A 145 15.85 6.68 1.66
C ALA A 145 15.72 5.93 0.32
N VAL A 146 15.33 4.65 0.35
CA VAL A 146 15.06 3.87 -0.87
C VAL A 146 13.90 4.46 -1.66
N GLY A 147 12.79 4.80 -0.99
CA GLY A 147 11.64 5.45 -1.65
C GLY A 147 12.00 6.81 -2.26
N GLY A 148 12.77 7.62 -1.54
CA GLY A 148 13.29 8.90 -2.01
C GLY A 148 14.25 8.75 -3.19
N LEU A 149 15.15 7.77 -3.14
CA LEU A 149 16.07 7.45 -4.24
C LEU A 149 15.29 6.99 -5.48
N LEU A 150 14.30 6.11 -5.33
CA LEU A 150 13.45 5.68 -6.43
C LEU A 150 12.73 6.87 -7.08
N ASN A 151 12.20 7.79 -6.28
CA ASN A 151 11.57 9.03 -6.78
C ASN A 151 12.59 9.95 -7.47
N HIS A 152 13.81 10.06 -6.94
CA HIS A 152 14.87 10.84 -7.56
C HIS A 152 15.35 10.23 -8.89
N LEU A 153 15.51 8.91 -8.94
CA LEU A 153 15.83 8.16 -10.16
C LEU A 153 14.69 8.26 -11.19
N GLN A 154 13.42 8.32 -10.75
CA GLN A 154 12.27 8.58 -11.62
C GLN A 154 12.35 9.97 -12.24
N SER A 155 12.57 11.00 -11.43
CA SER A 155 12.67 12.38 -11.92
C SER A 155 13.91 12.61 -12.81
N ALA A 156 15.01 11.90 -12.57
CA ALA A 156 16.19 11.90 -13.45
C ALA A 156 15.99 11.06 -14.74
N GLY A 157 15.26 9.95 -14.65
CA GLY A 157 15.00 8.99 -15.73
C GLY A 157 13.87 9.37 -16.69
N GLY A 158 13.09 10.42 -16.39
CA GLY A 158 12.00 10.95 -17.22
C GLY A 158 12.38 11.32 -18.66
N ARG A 159 13.68 11.40 -19.00
CA ARG A 159 14.16 11.66 -20.37
C ARG A 159 14.28 10.43 -21.27
N ARG A 160 14.16 9.20 -20.75
CA ARG A 160 14.45 7.96 -21.50
C ARG A 160 13.22 7.16 -21.97
N GLY A 161 12.00 7.61 -21.70
CA GLY A 161 10.76 6.99 -22.24
C GLY A 161 10.30 5.69 -21.58
N TRP A 162 10.85 5.34 -20.40
CA TRP A 162 10.55 4.09 -19.66
C TRP A 162 9.26 4.14 -18.81
N TRP A 163 8.56 5.28 -18.79
CA TRP A 163 7.43 5.57 -17.88
C TRP A 163 6.07 5.67 -18.60
N ARG A 164 5.85 4.86 -19.65
CA ARG A 164 4.58 4.90 -20.38
C ARG A 164 3.46 4.39 -19.48
N ILE A 165 2.61 5.29 -19.01
CA ILE A 165 1.42 4.97 -18.23
C ILE A 165 0.52 4.11 -19.14
N ARG A 166 0.42 2.81 -18.86
CA ARG A 166 -0.47 1.87 -19.61
C ARG A 166 -1.96 2.07 -19.26
N GLY A 167 -2.28 3.07 -18.45
CA GLY A 167 -3.61 3.36 -17.92
C GLY A 167 -4.64 3.81 -18.98
N ASP A 168 -4.21 4.34 -20.12
CA ASP A 168 -5.15 4.82 -21.15
C ASP A 168 -5.79 3.67 -21.94
N ASP A 169 -5.12 2.51 -22.06
CA ASP A 169 -5.60 1.38 -22.86
C ASP A 169 -6.56 0.44 -22.10
N LEU A 170 -6.47 0.38 -20.76
CA LEU A 170 -7.21 -0.60 -19.95
C LEU A 170 -8.46 -0.05 -19.24
N ALA A 171 -8.51 1.26 -18.99
CA ALA A 171 -9.68 1.89 -18.37
C ALA A 171 -10.92 1.89 -19.28
N TYR A 172 -10.72 1.78 -20.61
CA TYR A 172 -11.79 1.75 -21.62
C TYR A 172 -12.06 0.36 -22.22
N ALA A 173 -11.17 -0.62 -22.04
CA ALA A 173 -11.32 -1.94 -22.66
C ALA A 173 -12.42 -2.81 -22.04
N GLY A 174 -12.97 -2.43 -20.88
CA GLY A 174 -13.97 -3.22 -20.13
C GLY A 174 -15.31 -2.52 -19.89
N VAL A 175 -15.49 -1.28 -20.38
CA VAL A 175 -16.76 -0.56 -20.27
C VAL A 175 -17.47 -0.70 -21.63
N PRO A 176 -18.61 -1.41 -21.71
CA PRO A 176 -19.42 -1.42 -22.93
C PRO A 176 -19.73 0.03 -23.30
N GLU A 177 -19.57 0.40 -24.57
CA GLU A 177 -19.98 1.74 -25.03
C GLU A 177 -21.44 1.97 -24.64
N PRO A 178 -21.78 3.14 -24.06
CA PRO A 178 -23.16 3.48 -23.81
C PRO A 178 -23.93 3.44 -25.15
N PRO A 179 -25.15 2.88 -25.18
CA PRO A 179 -25.95 2.87 -26.39
C PRO A 179 -26.13 4.31 -26.89
N PRO A 180 -26.15 4.53 -28.22
CA PRO A 180 -26.28 5.87 -28.78
C PRO A 180 -27.54 6.54 -28.21
N GLU A 181 -27.39 7.76 -27.66
CA GLU A 181 -28.53 8.55 -27.18
C GLU A 181 -29.56 8.65 -28.30
N SER A 182 -30.77 8.12 -28.06
CA SER A 182 -31.89 8.30 -28.96
C SER A 182 -32.18 9.79 -29.11
N PRO A 183 -32.47 10.29 -30.33
CA PRO A 183 -32.87 11.67 -30.53
C PRO A 183 -34.01 12.02 -29.58
N ARG A 184 -33.82 13.07 -28.77
CA ARG A 184 -34.89 13.61 -27.93
C ARG A 184 -35.92 14.21 -28.87
N GLU A 185 -37.03 13.51 -29.06
CA GLU A 185 -38.26 14.03 -29.68
C GLU A 185 -38.95 15.04 -28.76
#